data_AF-A0A968Y164-F1
#
_entry.id   AF-A0A968Y164-F1
#
_cell.length_a   1.000
_cell.length_b   1.000
_cell.length_c   1.000
_cell.angle_alpha   90.00
_cell.angle_beta   90.00
_cell.angle_gamma   90.00
#
_symmetry.space_group_name_H-M   'P 1'
#
loop_
_entity.id
_entity.type
_entity.pdbx_description
1 polymer ?
#
loop_
_entity_poly.entity_id
_entity_poly.type
_entity_poly.pdbx_seq_one_letter_code
_entity_poly.pdbx_strand_id
1 'polypeptide(L)'
;MKINWFSPLLPTKTDIAHYTSRVLSDLHKQAEITLWTDEKIWSSDLEQQAKVRWYDPKRLPSADIDRADINIYHIGNNASFTVLSGK
;
A
#
# COMPACT_ATOMS: atom_id res chain seq x y z
N MET A 1 4.79 -3.11 17.31
CA MET A 1 4.59 -3.99 16.14
C MET A 1 4.85 -3.18 14.89
N LYS A 2 5.63 -3.72 13.96
CA LYS A 2 6.02 -3.10 12.68
C LYS A 2 5.28 -3.78 11.54
N ILE A 3 4.52 -3.02 10.78
CA ILE A 3 3.73 -3.53 9.66
C ILE A 3 4.18 -2.84 8.38
N ASN A 4 4.55 -3.64 7.39
CA ASN A 4 4.60 -3.19 6.01
C ASN A 4 3.23 -3.44 5.38
N TRP A 5 2.66 -2.41 4.75
CA TRP A 5 1.37 -2.51 4.09
C TRP A 5 1.46 -2.01 2.65
N PHE A 6 1.42 -2.96 1.72
CA PHE A 6 1.42 -2.72 0.29
C PHE A 6 0.00 -2.43 -0.18
N SER A 7 -0.22 -1.24 -0.75
CA SER A 7 -1.54 -0.79 -1.18
C SER A 7 -1.46 0.35 -2.20
N PRO A 8 -2.40 0.44 -3.16
CA PRO A 8 -2.67 1.73 -3.80
C PRO A 8 -3.07 2.75 -2.73
N LEU A 9 -2.73 4.01 -2.92
CA LEU A 9 -2.95 5.07 -1.93
C LEU A 9 -3.78 6.18 -2.54
N LEU A 10 -4.48 6.96 -1.72
CA LEU A 10 -5.08 8.20 -2.21
C LEU A 10 -3.97 9.07 -2.83
N PRO A 11 -4.20 9.76 -3.95
CA PRO A 11 -5.49 10.07 -4.58
C PRO A 11 -6.01 9.03 -5.58
N THR A 12 -5.39 7.86 -5.71
CA THR A 12 -5.86 6.81 -6.63
C THR A 12 -7.28 6.40 -6.28
N LYS A 13 -8.17 6.43 -7.28
CA LYS A 13 -9.61 6.22 -7.12
C LYS A 13 -9.97 4.73 -7.14
N THR A 14 -9.40 3.99 -6.19
CA THR A 14 -9.76 2.59 -5.94
C THR A 14 -10.38 2.46 -4.56
N ASP A 15 -11.31 1.50 -4.41
CA ASP A 15 -11.89 1.20 -3.09
C ASP A 15 -10.82 0.77 -2.09
N ILE A 16 -9.74 0.13 -2.56
CA ILE A 16 -8.59 -0.24 -1.74
C ILE A 16 -7.90 1.01 -1.19
N ALA A 17 -7.60 2.02 -2.00
CA ALA A 17 -6.98 3.26 -1.54
C ALA A 17 -7.83 3.99 -0.48
N HIS A 18 -9.15 4.06 -0.70
CA HIS A 18 -10.08 4.63 0.27
C HIS A 18 -10.16 3.81 1.57
N TYR A 19 -10.20 2.48 1.46
CA TYR A 19 -10.17 1.58 2.62
C TYR A 19 -8.88 1.74 3.43
N THR A 20 -7.73 1.74 2.76
CA THR A 20 -6.41 1.88 3.40
C THR A 20 -6.33 3.18 4.19
N SER A 21 -6.77 4.31 3.62
CA SER A 21 -6.81 5.60 4.34
C SER A 21 -7.70 5.55 5.60
N ARG A 22 -8.89 4.93 5.52
CA ARG A 22 -9.81 4.82 6.67
C ARG A 22 -9.28 3.93 7.78
N VAL A 23 -8.62 2.83 7.45
CA VAL A 23 -8.08 1.92 8.47
C VAL A 23 -6.78 2.47 9.05
N LEU A 24 -5.96 3.12 8.23
CA LEU A 24 -4.71 3.74 8.67
C LEU A 24 -4.93 4.75 9.81
N SER A 25 -6.01 5.54 9.76
CA SER A 25 -6.29 6.57 10.76
C SER A 25 -6.40 6.03 12.18
N ASP A 26 -6.73 4.76 12.36
CA ASP A 26 -6.76 4.12 13.68
C ASP A 26 -5.60 3.15 13.89
N LEU A 27 -5.17 2.44 12.85
CA LEU A 27 -4.12 1.43 12.96
C LEU A 27 -2.75 2.03 13.32
N HIS A 28 -2.41 3.22 12.80
CA HIS A 28 -1.12 3.86 13.10
C HIS A 28 -0.95 4.23 14.58
N LYS A 29 -2.05 4.35 15.33
CA LYS A 29 -2.02 4.62 16.77
C LYS A 29 -1.55 3.40 17.59
N GLN A 30 -1.59 2.21 16.98
CA GLN A 30 -1.31 0.92 17.65
C GLN A 30 -0.06 0.22 17.10
N ALA A 31 0.43 0.61 15.92
CA ALA A 31 1.57 -0.02 15.27
C ALA A 31 2.36 0.97 14.41
N GLU A 32 3.65 0.68 14.24
CA GLU A 32 4.52 1.42 13.32
C GLU A 32 4.23 0.94 11.89
N ILE A 33 3.59 1.78 11.09
CA ILE A 33 3.16 1.44 9.73
C ILE A 33 4.13 2.04 8.70
N THR A 34 4.60 1.20 7.78
CA THR A 34 5.18 1.64 6.51
C THR A 34 4.21 1.28 5.37
N LEU A 35 3.63 2.29 4.74
CA LEU A 35 2.86 2.13 3.51
C LEU A 35 3.81 1.99 2.32
N TRP A 36 3.60 0.96 1.52
CA TRP A 36 4.35 0.73 0.30
C TRP A 36 3.43 0.86 -0.92
N THR A 37 3.81 1.71 -1.87
CA THR A 37 3.06 1.93 -3.12
C THR A 37 4.01 1.92 -4.31
N ASP A 38 3.55 1.43 -5.46
CA ASP A 38 4.24 1.54 -6.75
C ASP A 38 3.82 2.82 -7.52
N GLU A 39 2.86 3.56 -6.97
CA GLU A 39 2.40 4.84 -7.48
C GLU A 39 3.36 5.97 -7.07
N LYS A 40 3.71 6.84 -8.02
CA LYS A 40 4.63 7.97 -7.76
C LYS A 40 3.98 9.15 -7.06
N ILE A 41 2.66 9.14 -6.93
CA ILE A 41 1.87 10.23 -6.36
C ILE A 41 0.96 9.63 -5.30
N TRP A 42 1.02 10.18 -4.09
CA TRP A 42 0.12 9.86 -2.99
C TRP A 42 -0.25 11.14 -2.25
N SER A 43 -1.29 11.07 -1.42
CA SER A 43 -1.75 12.18 -0.59
C SER A 43 -0.76 12.42 0.54
N SER A 44 -0.34 13.67 0.71
CA SER A 44 0.56 14.11 1.78
C SER A 44 0.00 13.87 3.18
N ASP A 45 -1.33 13.77 3.31
CA ASP A 45 -1.97 13.52 4.61
C ASP A 45 -1.61 12.14 5.19
N LEU A 46 -1.27 11.18 4.32
CA LEU A 46 -0.84 9.84 4.74
C LEU A 46 0.51 9.88 5.47
N GLU A 47 1.39 10.81 5.12
CA GLU A 47 2.72 10.95 5.72
C GLU A 47 2.66 11.44 7.17
N GLN A 48 1.52 12.02 7.60
CA GLN A 48 1.28 12.40 8.99
C GLN A 48 0.98 11.17 9.87
N GLN A 49 0.57 10.06 9.27
CA GLN A 49 0.11 8.85 9.98
C GLN A 49 1.09 7.68 9.81
N ALA A 50 1.83 7.60 8.70
CA ALA A 50 2.74 6.51 8.42
C ALA A 50 3.91 6.95 7.55
N LYS A 51 5.00 6.17 7.59
CA LYS A 51 6.05 6.30 6.58
C LYS A 51 5.50 5.79 5.25
N VAL A 52 5.57 6.62 4.20
CA VAL A 52 5.24 6.19 2.84
C VAL A 52 6.53 5.89 2.09
N ARG A 53 6.57 4.77 1.38
CA ARG A 53 7.69 4.36 0.53
C ARG A 53 7.19 3.96 -0.86
N TRP A 54 7.80 4.56 -1.86
CA TRP A 54 7.67 4.07 -3.22
C TRP A 54 8.53 2.81 -3.43
N TYR A 55 8.02 1.82 -4.16
CA TYR A 55 8.80 0.68 -4.61
C TYR A 55 8.64 0.45 -6.12
N ASP A 56 9.67 -0.14 -6.72
CA ASP A 56 9.60 -0.69 -8.07
C ASP A 56 9.10 -2.14 -7.96
N PRO A 57 7.94 -2.50 -8.55
CA PRO A 57 7.45 -3.88 -8.56
C PRO A 57 8.43 -4.88 -9.19
N LYS A 58 9.32 -4.43 -10.07
CA LYS A 58 10.36 -5.27 -10.70
C LYS A 58 11.58 -5.46 -9.81
N ARG A 59 11.71 -4.66 -8.74
CA ARG A 59 12.87 -4.66 -7.85
C ARG A 59 12.47 -4.31 -6.42
N LEU A 60 11.78 -5.26 -5.77
CA LEU A 60 11.40 -5.15 -4.36
C LEU A 60 12.64 -5.15 -3.44
N PRO A 61 12.74 -4.21 -2.49
CA PRO A 61 13.84 -4.18 -1.52
C PRO A 61 13.60 -5.19 -0.39
N SER A 62 14.18 -6.39 -0.50
CA SER A 62 13.98 -7.49 0.46
C SER A 62 14.33 -7.15 1.91
N ALA A 63 15.43 -6.41 2.13
CA ALA A 63 15.93 -6.14 3.48
C ALA A 63 14.98 -5.35 4.39
N ASP A 64 14.12 -4.47 3.85
CA ASP A 64 13.12 -3.75 4.64
C ASP A 64 11.84 -4.59 4.85
N ILE A 65 11.57 -5.53 3.95
CA ILE A 65 10.42 -6.44 4.01
C ILE A 65 10.63 -7.49 5.12
N ASP A 66 11.84 -8.03 5.21
CA ASP A 66 12.20 -9.11 6.14
C ASP A 66 12.33 -8.63 7.60
N ARG A 67 12.31 -7.31 7.84
CA ARG A 67 12.45 -6.70 9.18
C ARG A 67 11.13 -6.32 9.84
N ALA A 68 10.01 -6.44 9.13
CA ALA A 68 8.70 -6.19 9.70
C ALA A 68 8.17 -7.44 10.42
N ASP A 69 7.31 -7.22 11.42
CA ASP A 69 6.62 -8.33 12.10
C ASP A 69 5.54 -8.92 11.18
N ILE A 70 4.93 -8.08 10.34
CA ILE A 70 3.83 -8.44 9.42
C ILE A 70 3.99 -7.70 8.08
N ASN A 71 3.77 -8.42 6.99
CA ASN A 71 3.65 -7.86 5.64
C ASN A 71 2.21 -8.08 5.13
N ILE A 72 1.46 -7.00 4.88
CA ILE A 72 0.08 -7.02 4.36
C ILE A 72 0.09 -6.59 2.90
N TYR A 73 -0.53 -7.39 2.03
CA TYR A 73 -0.65 -7.10 0.60
C TYR A 73 -2.11 -6.86 0.23
N HIS A 74 -2.50 -5.58 0.15
CA HIS A 74 -3.78 -5.14 -0.42
C HIS A 74 -3.52 -4.51 -1.77
N ILE A 75 -3.16 -5.34 -2.73
CA ILE A 75 -2.93 -4.92 -4.12
C ILE A 75 -4.12 -5.37 -4.97
N GLY A 76 -4.67 -4.43 -5.73
CA GLY A 76 -5.80 -4.70 -6.62
C GLY A 76 -5.37 -5.45 -7.87
N ASN A 77 -6.32 -6.14 -8.52
CA ASN A 77 -6.07 -6.74 -9.82
C ASN A 77 -5.94 -5.63 -10.88
N ASN A 78 -4.90 -5.67 -11.71
CA ASN A 78 -4.75 -4.69 -12.78
C ASN A 78 -5.67 -5.09 -13.94
N ALA A 79 -6.64 -4.23 -14.26
CA ALA A 79 -7.66 -4.48 -15.28
C ALA A 79 -7.08 -4.82 -16.66
N SER A 80 -5.86 -4.35 -16.97
CA SER A 80 -5.14 -4.65 -18.22
C SER A 80 -4.80 -6.14 -18.38
N PHE A 81 -4.78 -6.90 -17.29
CA PHE A 81 -4.54 -8.35 -17.28
C PHE A 81 -5.85 -9.15 -17.19
N THR A 82 -7.00 -8.47 -17.15
CA THR A 82 -8.29 -9.14 -17.32
C THR A 82 -8.43 -9.48 -18.79
N VAL A 83 -8.11 -10.73 -19.15
CA VAL A 83 -8.55 -11.29 -20.43
C VAL A 83 -10.07 -11.30 -20.37
N LEU A 84 -10.72 -10.34 -21.03
CA LEU A 84 -12.13 -10.44 -21.37
C LEU A 84 -12.27 -11.64 -22.30
N SER A 85 -12.42 -12.81 -21.69
CA SER A 85 -12.79 -14.05 -22.35
C SER A 85 -14.28 -13.94 -22.66
N GLY A 86 -14.62 -13.08 -23.61
CA GLY A 86 -15.96 -12.94 -24.18
C GLY A 86 -15.79 -12.95 -25.69
N LYS A 87 -16.04 -14.10 -26.33
CA LYS A 87 -17.34 -14.50 -26.94
C LYS A 87 -17.39 -14.06 -28.40
#